data_AF-A0A2R6G928-F1
#
_entry.id   AF-A0A2R6G928-F1
#
_cell.length_a   1.000
_cell.length_b   1.000
_cell.length_c   1.000
_cell.angle_alpha   90.00
_cell.angle_beta   90.00
_cell.angle_gamma   90.00
#
_symmetry.space_group_name_H-M   'P 1'
#
loop_
_entity.id
_entity.type
_entity.pdbx_description
1 polymer ?
#
loop_
_entity_poly.entity_id
_entity_poly.type
_entity_poly.pdbx_seq_one_letter_code
_entity_poly.pdbx_strand_id
1 'polypeptide(L)'
;MPAVIRFNNVKSDIYRQYARYTKNPAEAAYASLQHVKTRRYEGTIPGRSDLTLAITDEDRDRLRQYGADGRIEVLPAGVDLSQYDASERDPEPRQITFFGSMDYHPNEDAAVWFTEEVFPRIRAEIPDATLEL
;
A
#
# COMPACT_ATOMS: atom_id res chain seq x y z
N MET A 1 -31.30 7.73 1.73
CA MET A 1 -30.73 6.67 0.88
C MET A 1 -29.54 6.07 1.63
N PRO A 2 -29.38 4.74 1.67
CA PRO A 2 -28.22 4.12 2.31
C PRO A 2 -26.93 4.47 1.54
N ALA A 3 -25.84 4.72 2.27
CA ALA A 3 -24.52 5.06 1.76
C ALA A 3 -23.45 4.11 2.32
N VAL A 4 -22.70 3.48 1.40
CA VAL A 4 -21.59 2.58 1.72
C VAL A 4 -20.30 3.15 1.14
N ILE A 5 -19.22 3.15 1.93
CA ILE A 5 -17.91 3.63 1.51
C ILE A 5 -16.90 2.49 1.62
N ARG A 6 -16.05 2.36 0.60
CA ARG A 6 -14.94 1.41 0.63
C ARG A 6 -13.61 2.15 0.58
N PHE A 7 -12.78 1.93 1.59
CA PHE A 7 -11.39 2.35 1.59
C PHE A 7 -10.57 1.28 0.88
N ASN A 8 -9.90 1.66 -0.20
CA ASN A 8 -8.95 0.78 -0.88
C ASN A 8 -7.57 0.80 -0.21
N ASN A 9 -7.27 1.87 0.55
CA ASN A 9 -6.06 2.08 1.35
C ASN A 9 -6.37 3.13 2.43
N VAL A 10 -5.55 3.15 3.48
CA VAL A 10 -5.44 4.31 4.38
C VAL A 10 -4.44 5.30 3.77
N LYS A 11 -4.96 6.26 2.99
CA LYS A 11 -4.16 7.17 2.16
C LYS A 11 -3.30 8.14 2.98
N SER A 12 -3.77 8.53 4.16
CA SER A 12 -2.98 9.44 4.99
C SER A 12 -1.62 8.87 5.39
N ASP A 13 -1.46 7.53 5.48
CA ASP A 13 -0.17 6.93 5.78
C ASP A 13 0.82 7.02 4.63
N ILE A 14 0.35 6.89 3.40
CA ILE A 14 1.16 7.03 2.21
C ILE A 14 1.77 8.43 2.20
N TYR A 15 0.96 9.46 2.43
CA TYR A 15 1.45 10.84 2.54
C TYR A 15 2.44 11.03 3.71
N ARG A 16 2.21 10.35 4.84
CA ARG A 16 3.10 10.42 5.99
C ARG A 16 4.45 9.78 5.73
N GLN A 17 4.47 8.63 5.04
CA GLN A 17 5.70 7.96 4.64
C GLN A 17 6.43 8.81 3.60
N TYR A 18 5.73 9.27 2.57
CA TYR A 18 6.32 10.12 1.54
C TYR A 18 6.94 11.39 2.11
N ALA A 19 6.26 12.07 3.04
CA ALA A 19 6.81 13.25 3.72
C ALA A 19 8.10 12.96 4.52
N ARG A 20 8.30 11.73 4.98
CA ARG A 20 9.49 11.30 5.74
C ARG A 20 10.67 10.93 4.85
N TYR A 21 10.41 10.38 3.67
CA TYR A 21 11.45 9.82 2.81
C TYR A 21 11.82 10.71 1.62
N THR A 22 10.96 11.67 1.24
CA THR A 22 11.33 12.63 0.19
C THR A 22 12.52 13.51 0.63
N LYS A 23 13.47 13.71 -0.29
CA LYS A 23 14.62 14.60 -0.11
C LYS A 23 14.25 16.07 -0.33
N ASN A 24 13.09 16.34 -0.93
CA ASN A 24 12.64 17.70 -1.26
C ASN A 24 11.77 18.29 -0.12
N PRO A 25 12.23 19.35 0.58
CA PRO A 25 11.50 19.92 1.70
C PRO A 25 10.14 20.54 1.31
N ALA A 26 9.99 21.03 0.08
CA ALA A 26 8.71 21.57 -0.39
C ALA A 26 7.67 20.47 -0.59
N GLU A 27 8.08 19.34 -1.16
CA GLU A 27 7.25 18.13 -1.28
C GLU A 27 6.91 17.56 0.10
N ALA A 28 7.87 17.52 1.03
CA ALA A 28 7.64 17.07 2.40
C ALA A 28 6.58 17.92 3.12
N ALA A 29 6.65 19.25 2.96
CA ALA A 29 5.66 20.17 3.52
C ALA A 29 4.28 19.96 2.90
N TYR A 30 4.21 19.82 1.57
CA TYR A 30 2.96 19.53 0.86
C TYR A 30 2.35 18.20 1.31
N ALA A 31 3.15 17.13 1.34
CA ALA A 31 2.73 15.80 1.76
C ALA A 31 2.27 15.79 3.23
N SER A 32 2.95 16.51 4.12
CA SER A 32 2.53 16.66 5.51
C SER A 32 1.17 17.35 5.63
N LEU A 33 0.91 18.38 4.81
CA LEU A 33 -0.40 19.02 4.76
C LEU A 33 -1.49 18.06 4.25
N GLN A 34 -1.20 17.30 3.19
CA GLN A 34 -2.13 16.30 2.65
C GLN A 34 -2.39 15.17 3.65
N HIS A 35 -1.38 14.74 4.41
CA HIS A 35 -1.53 13.78 5.49
C HIS A 35 -2.56 14.27 6.51
N VAL A 36 -2.43 15.51 7.02
CA VAL A 36 -3.36 16.06 8.03
C VAL A 36 -4.78 16.15 7.49
N LYS A 37 -4.96 16.63 6.26
CA LYS A 37 -6.28 16.75 5.61
C LYS A 37 -6.93 15.39 5.41
N THR A 38 -6.18 14.45 4.85
CA THR A 38 -6.67 13.11 4.51
C THR A 38 -6.99 12.32 5.77
N ARG A 39 -6.13 12.40 6.80
CA ARG A 39 -6.37 11.75 8.10
C ARG A 39 -7.66 12.24 8.75
N ARG A 40 -7.92 13.55 8.69
CA ARG A 40 -9.18 14.11 9.20
C ARG A 40 -10.39 13.58 8.43
N TYR A 41 -10.29 13.49 7.11
CA TYR A 41 -11.36 12.95 6.28
C TYR A 41 -11.61 11.47 6.61
N GLU A 42 -10.56 10.65 6.65
CA GLU A 42 -10.60 9.23 7.02
C GLU A 42 -11.19 8.98 8.41
N GLY A 43 -10.93 9.86 9.37
CA GLY A 43 -11.51 9.78 10.71
C GLY A 43 -12.96 10.28 10.83
N THR A 44 -13.52 10.95 9.81
CA THR A 44 -14.86 11.57 9.92
C THR A 44 -15.89 11.02 8.96
N ILE A 45 -15.48 10.58 7.77
CA ILE A 45 -16.40 10.06 6.77
C ILE A 45 -17.07 8.73 7.18
N PRO A 46 -16.43 7.80 7.92
CA PRO A 46 -17.08 6.54 8.30
C PRO A 46 -18.35 6.74 9.13
N GLY A 47 -18.34 7.67 10.09
CA GLY A 47 -19.52 8.04 10.88
C GLY A 47 -20.65 8.70 10.09
N ARG A 48 -20.40 9.11 8.85
CA ARG A 48 -21.40 9.68 7.94
C ARG A 48 -21.93 8.66 6.93
N SER A 49 -21.51 7.39 7.04
CA SER A 49 -21.95 6.28 6.20
C SER A 49 -22.70 5.25 7.02
N ASP A 50 -23.58 4.48 6.39
CA ASP A 50 -24.26 3.35 7.03
C ASP A 50 -23.30 2.17 7.24
N LEU A 51 -22.30 2.05 6.36
CA LEU A 51 -21.26 1.03 6.41
C LEU A 51 -19.99 1.52 5.72
N THR A 52 -18.86 1.32 6.38
CA THR A 52 -17.52 1.45 5.81
C THR A 52 -16.86 0.08 5.67
N LEU A 53 -16.19 -0.15 4.54
CA LEU A 53 -15.44 -1.37 4.24
C LEU A 53 -13.95 -1.06 4.16
N ALA A 54 -13.15 -1.75 4.96
CA ALA A 54 -11.69 -1.74 4.93
C ALA A 54 -11.16 -3.01 4.21
N ILE A 55 -9.93 -2.98 3.71
CA ILE A 55 -9.31 -4.16 3.07
C ILE A 55 -8.80 -5.15 4.11
N THR A 56 -8.13 -4.66 5.15
CA THR A 56 -7.56 -5.49 6.21
C THR A 56 -8.03 -5.07 7.60
N ASP A 57 -7.76 -5.90 8.60
CA ASP A 57 -7.97 -5.53 10.00
C ASP A 57 -7.09 -4.36 10.42
N GLU A 58 -5.85 -4.28 9.93
CA GLU A 58 -4.96 -3.16 10.20
C GLU A 58 -5.51 -1.85 9.66
N ASP A 59 -6.08 -1.84 8.46
CA ASP A 59 -6.74 -0.66 7.88
C ASP A 59 -7.90 -0.20 8.76
N ARG A 60 -8.76 -1.13 9.18
CA ARG A 60 -9.90 -0.83 10.09
C ARG A 60 -9.38 -0.20 11.37
N ASP A 61 -8.41 -0.84 12.02
CA ASP A 61 -7.87 -0.39 13.31
C ASP A 61 -7.22 0.98 13.18
N ARG A 62 -6.61 1.26 12.02
CA ARG A 62 -6.02 2.56 11.74
C ARG A 62 -7.04 3.66 11.52
N LEU A 63 -8.13 3.38 10.80
CA LEU A 63 -9.27 4.29 10.71
C LEU A 63 -9.80 4.60 12.13
N ARG A 64 -9.93 3.59 13.00
CA ARG A 64 -10.32 3.81 14.42
C ARG A 64 -9.35 4.71 15.16
N GLN A 65 -8.04 4.50 15.02
CA GLN A 65 -7.00 5.37 15.61
C GLN A 65 -7.08 6.82 15.10
N TYR A 66 -7.68 7.05 13.93
CA TYR A 66 -7.90 8.40 13.38
C TYR A 66 -9.19 9.04 13.85
N GLY A 67 -9.96 8.34 14.69
CA GLY A 67 -11.22 8.81 15.25
C GLY A 67 -12.44 8.34 14.47
N ALA A 68 -12.28 7.43 13.50
CA ALA A 68 -13.43 6.89 12.78
C ALA A 68 -14.38 6.14 13.71
N ASP A 69 -15.61 6.60 13.75
CA ASP A 69 -16.75 5.98 14.42
C ASP A 69 -17.65 5.27 13.40
N GLY A 70 -18.82 4.78 13.84
CA GLY A 70 -19.75 4.05 12.97
C GLY A 70 -19.35 2.60 12.67
N ARG A 71 -20.06 1.97 11.73
CA ARG A 71 -19.88 0.56 11.37
C ARG A 71 -18.76 0.41 10.34
N ILE A 72 -17.67 -0.26 10.71
CA ILE A 72 -16.54 -0.54 9.83
C ILE A 72 -16.31 -2.05 9.82
N GLU A 73 -16.44 -2.67 8.66
CA GLU A 73 -16.23 -4.11 8.45
C GLU A 73 -15.03 -4.33 7.52
N VAL A 74 -14.43 -5.51 7.59
CA VAL A 74 -13.32 -5.90 6.72
C VAL A 74 -13.85 -6.71 5.55
N LEU A 75 -13.58 -6.24 4.33
CA LEU A 75 -13.85 -6.94 3.08
C LEU A 75 -12.57 -6.97 2.24
N PRO A 76 -11.77 -8.05 2.34
CA PRO A 76 -10.52 -8.20 1.61
C PRO A 76 -10.72 -8.03 0.10
N ALA A 77 -9.69 -7.51 -0.57
CA ALA A 77 -9.66 -7.54 -2.03
C ALA A 77 -9.43 -8.98 -2.50
N GLY A 78 -10.35 -9.50 -3.30
CA GLY A 78 -10.22 -10.80 -3.96
C GLY A 78 -9.86 -10.65 -5.44
N VAL A 79 -9.34 -11.73 -6.02
CA VAL A 79 -9.12 -11.88 -7.46
C VAL A 79 -9.90 -13.10 -7.96
N ASP A 80 -10.32 -13.07 -9.21
CA ASP A 80 -10.99 -14.21 -9.83
C ASP A 80 -9.95 -15.24 -10.28
N LEU A 81 -9.84 -16.34 -9.54
CA LEU A 81 -8.88 -17.40 -9.83
C LEU A 81 -9.11 -18.09 -11.18
N SER A 82 -10.32 -18.02 -11.75
CA SER A 82 -10.59 -18.60 -13.07
C SER A 82 -9.86 -17.88 -14.21
N GLN A 83 -9.41 -16.65 -13.97
CA GLN A 83 -8.62 -15.86 -14.91
C GLN A 83 -7.13 -16.22 -14.90
N TYR A 84 -6.69 -17.02 -13.93
CA TYR A 84 -5.29 -17.38 -13.75
C TYR A 84 -5.10 -18.86 -14.02
N ASP A 85 -4.20 -19.17 -14.95
CA ASP A 85 -3.76 -20.54 -15.15
C ASP A 85 -2.77 -20.91 -14.03
N ALA A 86 -3.17 -21.85 -13.19
CA ALA A 86 -2.35 -22.41 -12.12
C ALA A 86 -1.43 -23.54 -12.60
N SER A 87 -1.24 -23.68 -13.92
CA SER A 87 -0.30 -24.65 -14.48
C SER A 87 1.08 -24.49 -13.82
N GLU A 88 1.62 -25.63 -13.35
CA GLU A 88 2.97 -25.68 -12.82
C GLU A 88 3.94 -25.28 -13.94
N ARG A 89 4.55 -24.10 -13.79
CA ARG A 89 5.70 -23.69 -14.57
C ARG A 89 6.92 -23.97 -13.74
N ASP A 90 7.98 -24.49 -14.36
CA ASP A 90 9.28 -24.56 -13.73
C ASP A 90 9.71 -23.12 -13.40
N PRO A 91 9.86 -22.76 -12.12
CA PRO A 91 10.29 -21.41 -11.76
C PRO A 91 11.72 -21.21 -12.25
N GLU A 92 11.99 -20.04 -12.83
CA GLU A 92 13.36 -19.64 -13.14
C GLU A 92 14.18 -19.65 -11.84
N PRO A 93 15.26 -20.45 -11.77
CA PRO A 93 15.97 -20.66 -10.53
C PRO A 93 16.60 -19.35 -10.05
N ARG A 94 16.37 -19.01 -8.78
CA ARG A 94 16.98 -17.86 -8.08
C ARG A 94 16.65 -16.49 -8.70
N GLN A 95 15.57 -16.42 -9.51
CA GLN A 95 15.02 -15.16 -9.98
C GLN A 95 14.10 -14.53 -8.92
N ILE A 96 14.26 -13.23 -8.71
CA ILE A 96 13.37 -12.40 -7.91
C ILE A 96 12.65 -11.45 -8.86
N THR A 97 11.32 -11.45 -8.84
CA THR A 97 10.51 -10.53 -9.62
C THR A 97 9.84 -9.54 -8.69
N PHE A 98 10.06 -8.25 -8.93
CA PHE A 98 9.27 -7.18 -8.32
C PHE A 98 7.99 -7.00 -9.13
N PHE A 99 6.84 -6.87 -8.45
CA PHE A 99 5.56 -6.70 -9.12
C PHE A 99 4.79 -5.52 -8.52
N GLY A 100 4.49 -4.54 -9.38
CA GLY A 100 3.71 -3.35 -9.00
C GLY A 100 3.65 -2.33 -10.14
N SER A 101 2.61 -1.52 -10.16
CA SER A 101 2.55 -0.37 -11.08
C SER A 101 3.57 0.68 -10.68
N MET A 102 4.48 1.02 -11.59
CA MET A 102 5.50 2.06 -11.37
C MET A 102 4.94 3.49 -11.38
N ASP A 103 3.70 3.67 -11.83
CA ASP A 103 2.97 4.94 -11.70
C ASP A 103 2.47 5.19 -10.26
N TYR A 104 2.62 4.19 -9.37
CA TYR A 104 2.31 4.31 -7.96
C TYR A 104 3.59 4.46 -7.15
N HIS A 105 3.86 5.68 -6.68
CA HIS A 105 5.13 6.04 -6.05
C HIS A 105 5.65 5.04 -4.98
N PRO A 106 4.83 4.48 -4.07
CA PRO A 106 5.33 3.48 -3.11
C PRO A 106 5.98 2.25 -3.76
N ASN A 107 5.54 1.85 -4.95
CA ASN A 107 6.16 0.73 -5.68
C ASN A 107 7.51 1.14 -6.27
N GLU A 108 7.60 2.33 -6.87
CA GLU A 108 8.85 2.88 -7.39
C GLU A 108 9.90 3.01 -6.28
N ASP A 109 9.52 3.62 -5.15
CA ASP A 109 10.40 3.77 -3.98
C ASP A 109 10.87 2.42 -3.45
N ALA A 110 9.98 1.44 -3.33
CA ALA A 110 10.31 0.09 -2.91
C ALA A 110 11.24 -0.63 -3.90
N ALA A 111 11.03 -0.48 -5.21
CA ALA A 111 11.86 -1.09 -6.25
C ALA A 111 13.29 -0.53 -6.22
N VAL A 112 13.43 0.79 -6.08
CA VAL A 112 14.73 1.46 -5.94
C VAL A 112 15.42 1.01 -4.66
N TRP A 113 14.74 1.10 -3.51
CA TRP A 113 15.28 0.65 -2.23
C TRP A 113 15.72 -0.82 -2.26
N PHE A 114 14.89 -1.71 -2.81
CA PHE A 114 15.22 -3.12 -2.90
C PHE A 114 16.45 -3.35 -3.78
N THR A 115 16.54 -2.68 -4.93
CA THR A 115 17.66 -2.81 -5.87
C THR A 115 18.97 -2.29 -5.29
N GLU A 116 18.93 -1.19 -4.53
CA GLU A 116 20.13 -0.53 -4.00
C GLU A 116 20.58 -1.11 -2.66
N GLU A 117 19.65 -1.47 -1.77
CA GLU A 117 19.97 -1.81 -0.38
C GLU A 117 19.89 -3.32 -0.08
N VAL A 118 18.98 -4.05 -0.74
CA VAL A 118 18.66 -5.44 -0.39
C VAL A 118 19.29 -6.42 -1.37
N PHE A 119 19.05 -6.23 -2.66
CA PHE A 119 19.50 -7.14 -3.71
C PHE A 119 21.03 -7.36 -3.73
N PRO A 120 21.89 -6.35 -3.48
CA PRO A 120 23.33 -6.58 -3.41
C PRO A 120 23.73 -7.53 -2.27
N ARG A 121 22.98 -7.54 -1.15
CA ARG A 121 23.21 -8.45 -0.02
C ARG A 121 22.77 -9.87 -0.34
N ILE A 122 21.65 -10.01 -1.05
CA ILE A 122 21.19 -11.32 -1.54
C ILE A 122 22.24 -11.89 -2.51
N ARG A 123 22.73 -11.08 -3.45
CA ARG A 123 23.73 -11.52 -4.43
C ARG A 123 25.10 -11.83 -3.81
N ALA A 124 25.40 -11.31 -2.63
CA ALA A 124 26.60 -11.70 -1.89
C ALA A 124 26.55 -13.16 -1.40
N GLU A 125 25.36 -13.62 -1.01
CA GLU A 125 25.12 -15.00 -0.53
C GLU A 125 24.72 -15.96 -1.66
N ILE A 126 24.04 -15.45 -2.69
CA ILE A 126 23.54 -16.20 -3.85
C ILE A 126 24.01 -15.48 -5.14
N PRO A 127 25.24 -15.74 -5.61
CA PRO A 127 25.88 -14.95 -6.67
C PRO A 127 25.15 -14.93 -8.02
N ASP A 128 24.35 -15.96 -8.29
CA ASP A 128 23.59 -16.12 -9.52
C ASP A 128 22.11 -15.73 -9.37
N ALA A 129 21.72 -15.10 -8.25
CA ALA A 129 20.41 -14.50 -8.13
C ALA A 129 20.22 -13.36 -9.15
N THR A 130 19.05 -13.33 -9.80
CA THR A 130 18.66 -12.30 -10.77
C THR A 130 17.47 -11.50 -10.26
N LEU A 131 17.34 -10.26 -10.74
CA LEU A 131 16.23 -9.36 -10.40
C LEU A 131 15.54 -8.88 -11.67
N GLU A 132 14.23 -9.04 -11.74
CA GLU A 132 13.32 -8.51 -12.76
C GLU A 132 12.40 -7.47 -12.10
N LEU A 133 12.27 -6.28 -12.70
CA LEU A 133 11.50 -5.14 -12.19
C LEU A 133 10.24 -4.87 -13.00
#